data_AF-A0A1I8IY43-F1
#
_entry.id   AF-A0A1I8IY43-F1
#
_cell.length_a   1.000
_cell.length_b   1.000
_cell.length_c   1.000
_cell.angle_alpha   90.00
_cell.angle_beta   90.00
_cell.angle_gamma   90.00
#
_symmetry.space_group_name_H-M   'P 1'
#
loop_
_entity.id
_entity.type
_entity.pdbx_description
1 polymer ?
#
loop_
_entity_poly.entity_id
_entity_poly.type
_entity_poly.pdbx_seq_one_letter_code
_entity_poly.pdbx_strand_id
1 'polypeptide(L)'
;VATCREARTPSEFDVNVTGVWQEGNLGEGVTVCLLDDGLDYSNPDLTDAYNAKGSYDFNENDYDPMPSTSSGCGQGEQFLLRPGRGPGAQVSMLKILDGTVIDSMEAMAYNYQHHGNYIYSSSWGPPDNGNFIDGPHVLG
;
A
#
# COMPACT_ATOMS: atom_id res chain seq x y z
N VAL A 1 43.26 7.21 -4.23
CA VAL A 1 42.44 7.87 -3.19
C VAL A 1 41.16 8.30 -3.88
N ALA A 2 40.08 7.54 -3.72
CA ALA A 2 38.81 7.80 -4.40
C ALA A 2 38.12 9.00 -3.74
N THR A 3 37.76 10.00 -4.54
CA THR A 3 37.04 11.18 -4.08
C THR A 3 35.61 10.80 -3.74
N CYS A 4 35.17 11.21 -2.54
CA CYS A 4 33.80 11.13 -2.10
C CYS A 4 32.93 11.86 -3.14
N ARG A 5 31.93 11.17 -3.71
CA ARG A 5 30.94 11.84 -4.59
C ARG A 5 30.21 12.87 -3.74
N GLU A 6 30.21 14.12 -4.20
CA GLU A 6 29.45 15.21 -3.60
C GLU A 6 27.96 14.80 -3.51
N ALA A 7 27.37 15.01 -2.34
CA ALA A 7 25.95 14.79 -2.12
C ALA A 7 25.16 15.68 -3.09
N ARG A 8 24.25 15.06 -3.85
CA ARG A 8 23.31 15.76 -4.72
C ARG A 8 22.53 16.75 -3.84
N THR A 9 22.46 18.03 -4.23
CA THR A 9 21.53 18.96 -3.59
C THR A 9 20.12 18.39 -3.69
N PRO A 10 19.36 18.31 -2.57
CA PRO A 10 17.95 17.95 -2.63
C PRO A 10 17.24 18.85 -3.64
N SER A 11 16.33 18.29 -4.44
CA SER A 11 15.45 19.11 -5.27
C SER A 11 14.70 20.10 -4.36
N GLU A 12 14.61 21.37 -4.71
CA GLU A 12 13.83 22.37 -3.93
C GLU A 12 12.35 21.98 -3.69
N PHE A 13 11.85 20.98 -4.41
CA PHE A 13 10.49 20.45 -4.29
C PHE A 13 10.53 18.96 -3.91
N ASP A 14 10.64 18.68 -2.62
CA ASP A 14 10.43 17.35 -2.04
C ASP A 14 9.55 17.42 -0.79
N VAL A 15 9.18 16.26 -0.24
CA VAL A 15 8.30 16.16 0.94
C VAL A 15 9.02 16.43 2.27
N ASN A 16 10.30 16.81 2.24
CA ASN A 16 11.15 17.18 3.39
C ASN A 16 11.19 16.14 4.52
N VAL A 17 11.28 14.86 4.16
CA VAL A 17 11.20 13.73 5.11
C VAL A 17 12.54 13.45 5.83
N THR A 18 13.66 13.90 5.28
CA THR A 18 15.00 13.60 5.81
C THR A 18 15.19 14.05 7.26
N GLY A 19 14.67 15.24 7.64
CA GLY A 19 14.75 15.72 9.02
C GLY A 19 13.97 14.84 10.00
N VAL A 20 12.77 14.38 9.58
CA VAL A 20 11.91 13.49 10.38
C VAL A 20 12.61 12.16 10.67
N TRP A 21 13.30 11.58 9.68
CA TRP A 21 14.08 10.36 9.90
C TRP A 21 15.32 10.59 10.78
N GLN A 22 15.98 11.74 10.66
CA GLN A 22 17.13 12.09 11.51
C GLN A 22 16.74 12.25 12.98
N GLU A 23 15.47 12.59 13.24
CA GLU A 23 14.88 12.59 14.59
C GLU A 23 14.48 11.19 15.08
N GLY A 24 14.63 10.15 14.24
CA GLY A 24 14.33 8.76 14.58
C GLY A 24 12.88 8.35 14.34
N ASN A 25 12.07 9.17 13.66
CA ASN A 25 10.69 8.82 13.33
C ASN A 25 10.65 8.06 11.99
N LEU A 26 10.73 6.72 12.04
CA LEU A 26 10.79 5.90 10.83
C LEU A 26 9.49 5.15 10.53
N GLY A 27 8.48 5.30 11.38
CA GLY A 27 7.16 4.66 11.25
C GLY A 27 7.02 3.37 12.03
N GLU A 28 7.90 3.09 12.99
CA GLU A 28 7.84 1.90 13.83
C GLU A 28 6.49 1.78 14.56
N GLY A 29 5.92 0.57 14.54
CA GLY A 29 4.63 0.27 15.17
C GLY A 29 3.42 0.71 14.35
N VAL A 30 3.62 1.38 13.22
CA VAL A 30 2.57 1.72 12.26
C VAL A 30 2.52 0.65 11.16
N THR A 31 1.32 0.16 10.87
CA THR A 31 1.01 -0.63 9.67
C THR A 31 0.20 0.22 8.70
N VAL A 32 0.72 0.33 7.47
CA VAL A 32 0.00 0.89 6.33
C VAL A 32 -0.62 -0.25 5.54
N CYS A 33 -1.91 -0.16 5.27
CA CYS A 33 -2.69 -1.15 4.56
C CYS A 33 -2.98 -0.66 3.15
N LEU A 34 -2.53 -1.41 2.16
CA LEU A 34 -2.84 -1.16 0.75
C LEU A 34 -4.13 -1.92 0.38
N LEU A 35 -5.05 -1.24 -0.29
CA LEU A 35 -6.27 -1.84 -0.86
C LEU A 35 -6.18 -1.76 -2.38
N ASP A 36 -5.81 -2.87 -3.01
CA ASP A 36 -5.40 -2.91 -4.43
C ASP A 36 -5.56 -4.34 -5.01
N ASP A 37 -4.81 -4.69 -6.06
CA ASP A 37 -4.87 -5.96 -6.81
C ASP A 37 -3.90 -7.06 -6.34
N GLY A 38 -2.95 -6.71 -5.48
CA GLY A 38 -2.06 -7.65 -4.77
C GLY A 38 -0.77 -6.99 -4.31
N LEU A 39 0.00 -7.72 -3.48
CA LEU A 39 1.32 -7.29 -3.03
C LEU A 39 2.29 -8.45 -3.16
N ASP A 40 3.36 -8.26 -3.95
CA ASP A 40 4.47 -9.21 -3.98
C ASP A 40 5.30 -9.08 -2.70
N TYR A 41 4.84 -9.72 -1.64
CA TYR A 41 5.52 -9.75 -0.35
C TYR A 41 6.82 -10.58 -0.38
N SER A 42 7.14 -11.25 -1.49
CA SER A 42 8.42 -11.94 -1.67
C SER A 42 9.52 -11.00 -2.18
N ASN A 43 9.16 -9.79 -2.59
CA ASN A 43 10.10 -8.75 -2.97
C ASN A 43 11.04 -8.42 -1.80
N PRO A 44 12.38 -8.50 -1.97
CA PRO A 44 13.34 -8.21 -0.90
C PRO A 44 13.19 -6.84 -0.23
N ASP A 45 12.62 -5.85 -0.95
CA ASP A 45 12.37 -4.52 -0.38
C ASP A 45 11.16 -4.51 0.59
N LEU A 46 10.34 -5.57 0.59
CA LEU A 46 9.07 -5.68 1.33
C LEU A 46 9.05 -6.82 2.34
N THR A 47 9.85 -7.87 2.14
CA THR A 47 9.81 -9.11 2.94
C THR A 47 9.83 -8.85 4.45
N ASP A 48 10.68 -7.92 4.91
CA ASP A 48 10.84 -7.60 6.33
C ASP A 48 9.71 -6.71 6.87
N ALA A 49 9.07 -5.93 6.00
CA ALA A 49 7.99 -5.01 6.36
C ALA A 49 6.60 -5.67 6.26
N TYR A 50 6.47 -6.79 5.57
CA TYR A 50 5.18 -7.42 5.31
C TYR A 50 4.49 -7.89 6.61
N ASN A 51 3.24 -7.46 6.78
CA ASN A 51 2.36 -7.83 7.87
C ASN A 51 1.26 -8.77 7.34
N ALA A 52 1.57 -10.07 7.36
CA ALA A 52 0.62 -11.11 6.95
C ALA A 52 -0.65 -11.11 7.80
N LYS A 53 -0.57 -10.72 9.09
CA LYS A 53 -1.74 -10.69 9.97
C LYS A 53 -2.76 -9.69 9.41
N GLY A 54 -2.33 -8.47 9.10
CA GLY A 54 -3.18 -7.41 8.57
C GLY A 54 -3.63 -7.60 7.12
N SER A 55 -3.21 -8.69 6.44
CA SER A 55 -3.42 -8.92 5.02
C SER A 55 -4.48 -10.00 4.74
N TYR A 56 -5.11 -9.92 3.56
CA TYR A 56 -6.18 -10.84 3.12
C TYR A 56 -6.48 -10.69 1.62
N ASP A 57 -6.88 -11.78 0.97
CA ASP A 57 -7.44 -11.77 -0.38
C ASP A 57 -8.97 -11.93 -0.32
N PHE A 58 -9.70 -10.87 -0.67
CA PHE A 58 -11.17 -10.90 -0.72
C PHE A 58 -11.72 -11.49 -2.02
N ASN A 59 -10.91 -11.57 -3.08
CA ASN A 59 -11.31 -12.19 -4.35
C ASN A 59 -11.30 -13.70 -4.24
N GLU A 60 -10.28 -14.27 -3.57
CA GLU A 60 -10.10 -15.72 -3.41
C GLU A 60 -10.52 -16.24 -2.02
N ASN A 61 -10.85 -15.32 -1.09
CA ASN A 61 -11.25 -15.61 0.28
C ASN A 61 -10.18 -16.40 1.07
N ASP A 62 -8.92 -16.00 0.95
CA ASP A 62 -7.81 -16.58 1.69
C ASP A 62 -6.84 -15.52 2.25
N TYR A 63 -5.73 -15.99 2.84
CA TYR A 63 -4.73 -15.13 3.48
C TYR A 63 -3.52 -14.83 2.56
N ASP A 64 -3.59 -15.14 1.26
CA ASP A 64 -2.50 -14.96 0.31
C ASP A 64 -2.79 -13.81 -0.66
N PRO A 65 -2.39 -12.56 -0.35
CA PRO A 65 -2.66 -11.41 -1.20
C PRO A 65 -1.69 -11.30 -2.39
N MET A 66 -1.06 -12.42 -2.79
CA MET A 66 -0.12 -12.43 -3.90
C MET A 66 -0.82 -12.00 -5.21
N PRO A 67 -0.21 -11.13 -6.03
CA PRO A 67 -0.81 -10.72 -7.29
C PRO A 67 -1.00 -11.92 -8.21
N SER A 68 -2.16 -12.02 -8.86
CA SER A 68 -2.37 -13.04 -9.88
C SER A 68 -1.55 -12.72 -11.15
N THR A 69 -1.09 -13.75 -11.85
CA THR A 69 -0.26 -13.58 -13.06
C THR A 69 -1.00 -12.88 -14.22
N SER A 70 -2.34 -12.84 -14.17
CA SER A 70 -3.22 -12.20 -15.16
C SER A 70 -3.32 -10.69 -14.98
N SER A 71 -2.98 -10.19 -13.80
CA SER A 71 -3.25 -8.81 -13.41
C SER A 71 -2.01 -8.01 -13.72
N GLY A 72 -1.94 -7.53 -14.96
CA GLY A 72 -0.84 -6.72 -15.48
C GLY A 72 -0.62 -5.38 -14.76
N CYS A 73 -1.22 -5.18 -13.57
CA CYS A 73 -1.20 -3.95 -12.79
C CYS A 73 -0.72 -4.11 -11.34
N GLY A 74 -0.11 -5.26 -10.98
CA GLY A 74 0.38 -5.55 -9.62
C GLY A 74 1.50 -4.66 -9.08
N GLN A 75 1.67 -3.42 -9.55
CA GLN A 75 2.73 -2.49 -9.20
C GLN A 75 2.26 -1.08 -8.81
N GLY A 76 0.95 -0.80 -8.82
CA GLY A 76 0.39 0.54 -8.60
C GLY A 76 0.84 1.17 -7.28
N GLU A 77 0.64 0.46 -6.18
CA GLU A 77 1.00 0.97 -4.84
C GLU A 77 2.29 0.37 -4.26
N GLN A 78 2.87 -0.69 -4.86
CA GLN A 78 4.18 -1.22 -4.44
C GLN A 78 5.28 -0.15 -4.47
N PHE A 79 5.14 0.86 -5.34
CA PHE A 79 6.07 1.98 -5.43
C PHE A 79 6.11 2.84 -4.15
N LEU A 80 5.01 2.93 -3.40
CA LEU A 80 4.92 3.71 -2.15
C LEU A 80 5.79 3.12 -1.04
N LEU A 81 6.17 1.86 -1.17
CA LEU A 81 6.82 1.06 -0.15
C LEU A 81 8.34 0.90 -0.35
N ARG A 82 8.88 1.54 -1.40
CA ARG A 82 10.33 1.53 -1.65
C ARG A 82 11.09 2.12 -0.45
N PRO A 83 12.30 1.62 -0.16
CA PRO A 83 13.10 2.06 0.98
C PRO A 83 13.24 3.59 1.03
N GLY A 84 12.90 4.19 2.18
CA GLY A 84 13.04 5.63 2.41
C GLY A 84 11.75 6.46 2.29
N ARG A 85 10.61 5.98 2.79
CA ARG A 85 9.45 6.86 3.16
C ARG A 85 8.95 6.60 4.57
N GLY A 86 9.01 5.35 5.02
CA GLY A 86 8.85 4.92 6.41
C GLY A 86 9.53 3.57 6.63
N PRO A 87 10.87 3.52 6.69
CA PRO A 87 11.60 2.25 6.69
C PRO A 87 11.35 1.37 7.92
N GLY A 88 10.71 1.90 8.97
CA GLY A 88 10.29 1.15 10.15
C GLY A 88 8.82 0.72 10.16
N ALA A 89 8.02 1.18 9.20
CA ALA A 89 6.60 0.82 9.12
C ALA A 89 6.40 -0.59 8.54
N GLN A 90 5.32 -1.21 8.95
CA GLN A 90 4.84 -2.45 8.36
C GLN A 90 3.84 -2.18 7.23
N VAL A 91 3.68 -3.16 6.35
CA VAL A 91 2.77 -3.08 5.21
C VAL A 91 1.85 -4.28 5.21
N SER A 92 0.55 -4.05 5.15
CA SER A 92 -0.44 -5.09 4.88
C SER A 92 -1.11 -4.86 3.53
N MET A 93 -1.71 -5.92 3.01
CA MET A 93 -2.39 -5.92 1.71
C MET A 93 -3.78 -6.54 1.81
N LEU A 94 -4.80 -5.78 1.40
CA LEU A 94 -6.15 -6.26 1.21
C LEU A 94 -6.44 -6.27 -0.29
N LYS A 95 -6.36 -7.45 -0.89
CA LYS A 95 -6.55 -7.65 -2.32
C LYS A 95 -8.04 -7.67 -2.63
N ILE A 96 -8.51 -6.62 -3.31
CA ILE A 96 -9.93 -6.41 -3.66
C ILE A 96 -10.12 -6.10 -5.15
N LEU A 97 -9.10 -5.63 -5.86
CA LEU A 97 -9.22 -5.19 -7.27
C LEU A 97 -8.94 -6.29 -8.30
N ASP A 98 -8.56 -7.49 -7.86
CA ASP A 98 -8.30 -8.65 -8.72
C ASP A 98 -9.58 -9.42 -9.09
N GLY A 99 -10.69 -8.69 -9.28
CA GLY A 99 -12.01 -9.28 -9.42
C GLY A 99 -13.13 -8.24 -9.48
N THR A 100 -14.37 -8.70 -9.32
CA THR A 100 -15.54 -7.81 -9.25
C THR A 100 -15.64 -7.21 -7.85
N VAL A 101 -15.44 -5.90 -7.75
CA VAL A 101 -15.64 -5.17 -6.50
C VAL A 101 -17.13 -4.96 -6.26
N ILE A 102 -17.59 -5.26 -5.04
CA ILE A 102 -18.96 -5.01 -4.57
C ILE A 102 -18.92 -4.22 -3.26
N ASP A 103 -19.96 -3.42 -3.01
CA ASP A 103 -20.04 -2.51 -1.84
C ASP A 103 -19.79 -3.21 -0.50
N SER A 104 -20.33 -4.42 -0.32
CA SER A 104 -20.08 -5.22 0.88
C SER A 104 -18.63 -5.64 1.03
N MET A 105 -17.92 -5.89 -0.06
CA MET A 105 -16.50 -6.23 -0.05
C MET A 105 -15.65 -5.02 0.36
N GLU A 106 -15.95 -3.84 -0.19
CA GLU A 106 -15.31 -2.58 0.21
C GLU A 106 -15.49 -2.32 1.71
N ALA A 107 -16.72 -2.45 2.21
CA ALA A 107 -17.04 -2.27 3.62
C ALA A 107 -16.34 -3.30 4.53
N MET A 108 -16.25 -4.56 4.09
CA MET A 108 -15.52 -5.60 4.82
C MET A 108 -14.01 -5.33 4.85
N ALA A 109 -13.42 -4.89 3.72
CA ALA A 109 -12.01 -4.58 3.62
C ALA A 109 -11.60 -3.46 4.60
N TYR A 110 -12.33 -2.34 4.63
CA TYR A 110 -12.04 -1.25 5.57
C TYR A 110 -12.20 -1.64 7.05
N ASN A 111 -13.01 -2.66 7.37
CA ASN A 111 -13.16 -3.17 8.73
C ASN A 111 -12.17 -4.30 9.08
N TYR A 112 -11.52 -4.90 8.09
CA TYR A 112 -10.63 -6.03 8.31
C TYR A 112 -9.39 -5.60 9.11
N GLN A 113 -9.26 -6.20 10.29
CA GLN A 113 -8.17 -5.93 11.22
C GLN A 113 -7.85 -4.44 11.45
N HIS A 114 -8.88 -3.59 11.49
CA HIS A 114 -8.77 -2.14 11.69
C HIS A 114 -8.09 -1.72 13.00
N HIS A 115 -7.96 -2.61 13.99
CA HIS A 115 -7.15 -2.36 15.19
C HIS A 115 -5.64 -2.50 14.95
N GLY A 116 -5.21 -3.17 13.88
CA GLY A 116 -3.81 -3.38 13.51
C GLY A 116 -3.40 -2.62 12.25
N ASN A 117 -4.34 -2.33 11.35
CA ASN A 117 -4.14 -1.52 10.14
C ASN A 117 -4.52 -0.07 10.46
N TYR A 118 -3.55 0.85 10.44
CA TYR A 118 -3.77 2.22 10.92
C TYR A 118 -4.01 3.23 9.81
N ILE A 119 -3.37 3.04 8.67
CA ILE A 119 -3.46 3.94 7.51
C ILE A 119 -3.89 3.09 6.34
N TYR A 120 -4.93 3.53 5.62
CA TYR A 120 -5.44 2.85 4.45
C TYR A 120 -5.08 3.67 3.20
N SER A 121 -4.39 3.04 2.26
CA SER A 121 -4.05 3.61 0.95
C SER A 121 -4.93 2.95 -0.11
N SER A 122 -5.55 3.78 -0.96
CA SER A 122 -6.52 3.33 -1.96
C SER A 122 -6.48 4.27 -3.15
N SER A 123 -5.87 3.83 -4.24
CA SER A 123 -5.75 4.59 -5.50
C SER A 123 -6.67 4.05 -6.59
N TRP A 124 -7.91 3.72 -6.21
CA TRP A 124 -8.96 3.21 -7.09
C TRP A 124 -10.28 3.94 -6.85
N GLY A 125 -11.22 3.74 -7.76
CA GLY A 125 -12.51 4.39 -7.72
C GLY A 125 -13.23 4.28 -9.06
N PRO A 126 -14.26 5.10 -9.28
CA PRO A 126 -14.97 5.14 -10.55
C PRO A 126 -14.03 5.55 -11.71
N PRO A 127 -14.35 5.21 -12.96
CA PRO A 127 -13.49 5.55 -14.11
C PRO A 127 -13.21 7.04 -14.26
N ASP A 128 -11.94 7.41 -14.42
CA ASP A 128 -11.45 8.79 -14.63
C ASP A 128 -11.72 9.35 -16.05
N ASN A 129 -12.94 9.20 -16.56
CA ASN A 129 -13.32 9.59 -17.93
C ASN A 129 -14.11 10.90 -18.02
N GLY A 130 -14.35 11.58 -16.89
CA GLY A 130 -15.08 12.84 -16.79
C GLY A 130 -16.59 12.76 -17.08
N ASN A 131 -17.12 11.56 -17.32
CA ASN A 131 -18.52 11.33 -17.72
C ASN A 131 -19.25 10.34 -16.80
N PHE A 132 -18.61 9.91 -15.71
CA PHE A 132 -19.13 8.97 -14.75
C PHE A 132 -19.09 9.59 -13.35
N ILE A 133 -20.20 9.51 -12.61
CA ILE A 133 -20.32 10.01 -11.23
C ILE A 133 -20.83 8.83 -10.40
N ASP A 134 -20.00 8.37 -9.47
CA ASP A 134 -20.31 7.22 -8.62
C ASP A 134 -19.52 7.31 -7.30
N GLY A 135 -19.86 6.49 -6.31
CA GLY A 135 -19.21 6.44 -5.01
C GLY A 135 -19.71 5.29 -4.13
N PRO A 136 -19.31 5.24 -2.85
CA PRO A 136 -19.75 4.20 -1.93
C PRO A 136 -21.28 4.17 -1.83
N HIS A 137 -21.85 2.96 -1.83
CA HIS A 137 -23.29 2.76 -1.77
C HIS A 137 -23.74 2.36 -0.36
N VAL A 138 -25.04 2.22 -0.18
CA VAL A 138 -25.60 1.70 1.07
C VAL A 138 -25.59 0.18 1.00
N LEU A 139 -25.09 -0.45 2.07
CA LEU A 139 -25.15 -1.90 2.24
C LEU A 139 -26.62 -2.34 2.28
N GLY A 140 -27.07 -3.05 1.24
CA GLY A 140 -28.43 -3.58 1.08
C GLY A 140 -28.67 -4.89 1.81
#